data_AF-A0A6V7LQ54-F1
#
_entry.id   AF-A0A6V7LQ54-F1
#
_cell.length_a   1.000
_cell.length_b   1.000
_cell.length_c   1.000
_cell.angle_alpha   90.00
_cell.angle_beta   90.00
_cell.angle_gamma   90.00
#
_symmetry.space_group_name_H-M   'P 1'
#
loop_
_entity.id
_entity.type
_entity.pdbx_description
1 polymer ?
#
loop_
_entity_poly.entity_id
_entity_poly.type
_entity_poly.pdbx_seq_one_letter_code
_entity_poly.pdbx_strand_id
1 'polypeptide(L)'
;MIGPYAGLDVEAVQKITASLSVPQIARSSITSPYLHNLQAESDSAIISAILGVLDTIKWKSLSLVTSHYNNNDDDIQHIAKKVTAGAVTRGICVMIHDDDDDDDYE
;
A
#
# COMPACT_ATOMS: atom_id res chain seq x y z
N MET A 1 -19.71 6.69 -11.71
CA MET A 1 -18.50 6.25 -12.46
C MET A 1 -17.33 6.13 -11.50
N ILE A 2 -16.41 5.19 -11.73
CA ILE A 2 -15.26 4.95 -10.85
C ILE A 2 -13.97 5.21 -11.64
N GLY A 3 -13.02 5.94 -11.05
CA GLY A 3 -11.75 6.32 -11.69
C GLY A 3 -11.74 7.79 -12.18
N PRO A 4 -10.79 8.17 -13.04
CA PRO A 4 -9.80 7.33 -13.73
C PRO A 4 -8.67 6.83 -12.83
N TYR A 5 -8.06 5.69 -13.20
CA TYR A 5 -7.03 5.03 -12.39
C TYR A 5 -5.57 5.31 -12.83
N ALA A 6 -5.34 5.93 -13.99
CA ALA A 6 -4.08 6.55 -14.42
C ALA A 6 -4.29 7.17 -15.82
N GLY A 7 -3.46 8.15 -16.19
CA GLY A 7 -3.37 8.67 -17.58
C GLY A 7 -4.50 9.59 -18.05
N LEU A 8 -5.56 9.76 -17.25
CA LEU A 8 -6.65 10.72 -17.52
C LEU A 8 -6.75 11.70 -16.36
N ASP A 9 -6.90 12.98 -16.70
CA ASP A 9 -7.07 14.06 -15.73
C ASP A 9 -8.41 13.92 -15.02
N VAL A 10 -8.35 13.64 -13.71
CA VAL A 10 -9.52 13.48 -12.84
C VAL A 10 -10.37 14.76 -12.84
N GLU A 11 -9.77 15.94 -12.97
CA GLU A 11 -10.48 17.22 -13.02
C GLU A 11 -11.31 17.36 -14.31
N ALA A 12 -10.72 17.02 -15.45
CA ALA A 12 -11.43 17.06 -16.73
C ALA A 12 -12.64 16.13 -16.74
N VAL A 13 -12.46 14.92 -16.21
CA VAL A 13 -13.54 13.94 -16.06
C VAL A 13 -14.61 14.45 -15.09
N GLN A 14 -14.21 15.04 -13.97
CA GLN A 14 -15.11 15.60 -12.95
C GLN A 14 -15.99 16.73 -13.50
N LYS A 15 -15.46 17.58 -14.38
CA LYS A 15 -16.23 18.66 -15.03
C LYS A 15 -17.37 18.10 -15.88
N ILE A 16 -17.09 17.05 -16.65
CA ILE A 16 -18.09 16.41 -17.52
C ILE A 16 -19.15 15.71 -16.67
N THR A 17 -18.73 14.90 -15.69
CA THR A 17 -19.66 14.14 -14.83
C THR A 17 -20.55 15.07 -14.01
N ALA A 18 -20.02 16.16 -13.46
CA ALA A 18 -20.81 17.14 -12.72
C ALA A 18 -21.83 17.87 -13.60
N SER A 19 -21.47 18.22 -14.85
CA SER A 19 -22.42 18.83 -15.79
C SER A 19 -23.58 17.90 -16.15
N LEU A 20 -23.37 16.58 -16.04
CA LEU A 20 -24.39 15.56 -16.30
C LEU A 20 -25.05 15.05 -15.00
N SER A 21 -24.72 15.64 -13.84
CA SER A 21 -25.17 15.18 -12.52
C SER A 21 -24.88 13.71 -12.23
N VAL A 22 -23.79 13.18 -12.80
CA VAL A 22 -23.36 11.79 -12.61
C VAL A 22 -22.38 11.73 -11.43
N PRO A 23 -22.65 10.93 -10.38
CA PRO A 23 -21.71 10.75 -9.30
C PRO A 23 -20.44 10.02 -9.75
N GLN A 24 -19.30 10.51 -9.33
CA GLN A 24 -17.98 9.96 -9.60
C GLN A 24 -17.29 9.56 -8.29
N ILE A 25 -16.59 8.43 -8.30
CA ILE A 25 -15.73 7.98 -7.21
C ILE A 25 -14.30 7.94 -7.76
N ALA A 26 -13.41 8.77 -7.23
CA ALA A 26 -12.03 8.87 -7.71
C ALA A 26 -11.07 9.24 -6.58
N ARG A 27 -9.79 8.90 -6.72
CA ARG A 27 -8.74 9.38 -5.82
C ARG A 27 -8.38 10.81 -6.22
N SER A 28 -8.80 11.80 -5.44
CA SER A 28 -8.61 13.21 -5.78
C SER A 28 -8.70 14.11 -4.55
N SER A 29 -8.03 15.26 -4.60
CA SER A 29 -8.20 16.34 -3.64
C SER A 29 -9.31 17.33 -4.01
N ILE A 30 -9.99 17.11 -5.16
CA ILE A 30 -11.06 17.99 -5.65
C ILE A 30 -12.30 17.87 -4.75
N THR A 31 -12.85 19.02 -4.36
CA THR A 31 -14.11 19.10 -3.61
C THR A 31 -15.26 19.41 -4.56
N SER A 32 -16.16 18.46 -4.78
CA SER A 32 -17.34 18.62 -5.65
C SER A 32 -18.51 17.79 -5.14
N PRO A 33 -19.77 18.26 -5.21
CA PRO A 33 -20.93 17.50 -4.76
C PRO A 33 -21.19 16.22 -5.57
N TYR A 34 -20.60 16.10 -6.75
CA TYR A 34 -20.71 14.92 -7.62
C TYR A 34 -19.44 14.07 -7.60
N LEU A 35 -18.48 14.36 -6.72
CA LEU A 35 -17.24 13.60 -6.58
C LEU A 35 -17.08 13.10 -5.15
N HIS A 36 -17.04 11.78 -5.00
CA HIS A 36 -16.69 11.08 -3.78
C HIS A 36 -15.21 10.70 -3.83
N ASN A 37 -14.43 11.18 -2.87
CA ASN A 37 -13.02 10.85 -2.79
C ASN A 37 -12.85 9.40 -2.32
N LEU A 38 -12.15 8.60 -3.13
CA LEU A 38 -11.67 7.30 -2.71
C LEU A 38 -10.36 7.50 -1.97
N GLN A 39 -10.41 7.46 -0.63
CA GLN A 39 -9.20 7.57 0.18
C GLN A 39 -8.22 6.44 -0.14
N ALA A 40 -6.94 6.79 -0.08
CA ALA A 40 -5.87 5.81 -0.03
C ALA A 40 -6.14 4.83 1.12
N GLU A 41 -6.02 3.53 0.87
CA GLU A 41 -5.93 2.58 1.97
C GLU A 41 -4.67 2.88 2.78
N SER A 42 -4.79 2.84 4.11
CA SER A 42 -3.65 3.02 5.01
C SER A 42 -2.93 1.69 5.19
N ASP A 43 -1.60 1.74 5.21
CA ASP A 43 -0.71 0.63 5.59
C ASP A 43 -1.08 -0.04 6.93
N SER A 44 -1.75 0.69 7.82
CA SER A 44 -2.14 0.17 9.13
C SER A 44 -3.00 -1.10 9.05
N ALA A 45 -3.88 -1.19 8.05
CA ALA A 45 -4.75 -2.34 7.88
C ALA A 45 -3.94 -3.60 7.54
N ILE A 46 -3.03 -3.51 6.56
CA ILE A 46 -2.20 -4.65 6.15
C ILE A 46 -1.23 -5.07 7.26
N ILE A 47 -0.62 -4.11 7.95
CA ILE A 47 0.28 -4.40 9.08
C ILE A 47 -0.49 -5.14 10.19
N SER A 48 -1.67 -4.65 10.56
CA SER A 48 -2.50 -5.28 11.59
C SER A 48 -2.95 -6.69 11.20
N ALA A 49 -3.30 -6.90 9.93
CA ALA A 49 -3.70 -8.20 9.42
C ALA A 49 -2.54 -9.21 9.49
N ILE A 50 -1.35 -8.83 9.05
CA ILE A 50 -0.15 -9.69 9.10
C ILE A 50 0.15 -10.09 10.55
N LEU A 51 0.18 -9.13 11.47
CA LEU A 51 0.47 -9.41 12.88
C LEU A 51 -0.61 -10.29 13.53
N GLY A 52 -1.88 -10.08 13.20
CA GLY A 52 -2.97 -10.93 13.69
C GLY A 52 -2.89 -12.37 13.18
N VAL A 53 -2.45 -12.56 11.93
CA VAL A 53 -2.18 -13.89 11.38
C VAL A 53 -1.04 -14.56 12.14
N LEU A 54 0.06 -13.85 12.40
CA LEU A 54 1.18 -14.37 13.22
C LEU A 54 0.73 -14.81 14.63
N ASP A 55 -0.14 -14.01 15.26
CA ASP A 55 -0.68 -14.33 16.58
C ASP A 55 -1.56 -15.59 16.57
N THR A 56 -2.25 -15.85 15.47
CA THR A 56 -3.15 -17.00 15.29
C THR A 56 -2.38 -18.29 15.04
N ILE A 57 -1.37 -18.24 14.17
CA ILE A 57 -0.63 -19.43 13.71
C ILE A 57 0.53 -19.84 14.62
N LYS A 58 0.91 -18.99 15.59
CA LYS A 58 1.99 -19.25 16.58
C LYS A 58 3.34 -19.60 15.94
N TRP A 59 3.68 -18.96 14.83
CA TRP A 59 4.98 -19.14 14.18
C TRP A 59 6.12 -18.62 15.06
N LYS A 60 7.30 -19.25 14.94
CA LYS A 60 8.53 -18.86 15.64
C LYS A 60 9.45 -18.01 14.76
N SER A 61 9.30 -18.10 13.45
CA SER A 61 10.06 -17.33 12.48
C SER A 61 9.23 -17.01 11.24
N LEU A 62 9.60 -15.92 10.56
CA LEU A 62 9.10 -15.57 9.23
C LEU A 62 10.24 -15.02 8.37
N SER A 63 10.10 -15.14 7.05
CA SER A 63 10.96 -14.47 6.08
C SER A 63 10.21 -13.30 5.48
N LEU A 64 10.84 -12.13 5.43
CA LEU A 64 10.31 -10.93 4.81
C LEU A 64 11.18 -10.60 3.59
N VAL A 65 10.52 -10.47 2.45
CA VAL A 65 11.13 -10.11 1.16
C VAL A 65 10.42 -8.85 0.67
N THR A 66 11.19 -7.82 0.31
CA THR A 66 10.67 -6.54 -0.17
C THR A 66 11.27 -6.23 -1.52
N SER A 67 10.44 -5.95 -2.52
CA SER A 67 10.93 -5.54 -3.84
C SER A 67 11.47 -4.12 -3.79
N HIS A 68 12.70 -3.90 -4.25
CA HIS A 68 13.25 -2.57 -4.52
C HIS A 68 12.82 -2.09 -5.92
N TYR A 69 11.62 -1.53 -6.06
CA TYR A 69 11.17 -0.91 -7.31
C TYR A 69 11.27 0.62 -7.22
N ASN A 70 12.49 1.12 -7.42
CA ASN A 70 12.79 2.49 -7.85
C ASN A 70 12.26 3.63 -6.94
N ASN A 71 13.12 4.10 -6.02
CA ASN A 71 13.20 5.43 -5.39
C ASN A 71 11.98 6.09 -4.73
N ASN A 72 10.77 5.50 -4.75
CA ASN A 72 9.56 6.05 -4.11
C ASN A 72 8.85 5.02 -3.20
N ASP A 73 9.55 3.94 -2.83
CA ASP A 73 9.03 2.81 -2.03
C ASP A 73 9.02 3.06 -0.51
N ASP A 74 8.85 4.32 -0.08
CA ASP A 74 8.76 4.69 1.33
C ASP A 74 7.65 3.90 2.05
N ASP A 75 6.53 3.63 1.35
CA ASP A 75 5.39 2.89 1.88
C ASP A 75 5.74 1.41 2.14
N ILE A 76 6.42 0.74 1.21
CA ILE A 76 6.82 -0.68 1.35
C ILE A 76 7.84 -0.83 2.48
N GLN A 77 8.83 0.06 2.54
CA GLN A 77 9.83 0.06 3.61
C GLN A 77 9.19 0.36 4.98
N HIS A 78 8.22 1.28 5.02
CA HIS A 78 7.47 1.60 6.22
C HIS A 78 6.64 0.41 6.72
N ILE A 79 5.96 -0.30 5.82
CA ILE A 79 5.24 -1.54 6.14
C ILE A 79 6.20 -2.59 6.67
N ALA A 80 7.29 -2.87 5.95
CA ALA A 80 8.29 -3.86 6.33
C ALA A 80 8.85 -3.59 7.73
N LYS A 81 9.23 -2.34 8.01
CA LYS A 81 9.74 -1.91 9.31
C LYS A 81 8.73 -2.14 10.44
N LYS A 82 7.46 -1.79 10.22
CA LYS A 82 6.40 -1.97 11.23
C LYS A 82 6.04 -3.43 11.46
N VAL A 83 5.99 -4.23 10.39
CA VAL A 83 5.77 -5.69 10.49
C VAL A 83 6.92 -6.33 11.28
N THR A 84 8.17 -6.01 10.95
CA THR A 84 9.35 -6.53 11.65
C THR A 84 9.32 -6.17 13.14
N ALA A 85 9.07 -4.89 13.48
CA ALA A 85 8.96 -4.47 14.88
C ALA A 85 7.81 -5.21 15.60
N GLY A 86 6.66 -5.36 14.95
CA GLY A 86 5.52 -6.08 15.50
C GLY A 86 5.77 -7.58 15.68
N ALA A 87 6.56 -8.21 14.81
CA ALA A 87 6.92 -9.63 14.92
C ALA A 87 7.98 -9.86 16.03
N VAL A 88 9.00 -9.00 16.12
CA VAL A 88 10.04 -9.09 17.15
C VAL A 88 9.46 -8.95 18.55
N THR A 89 8.52 -8.03 18.76
CA THR A 89 7.81 -7.87 20.04
C THR A 89 7.00 -9.11 20.46
N ARG A 90 6.64 -9.97 19.49
CA ARG A 90 5.96 -11.26 19.73
C ARG A 90 6.93 -12.42 19.92
N GLY A 91 8.24 -12.16 19.94
CA GLY A 91 9.28 -13.18 20.05
C GLY A 91 9.47 -13.99 18.76
N ILE A 92 9.03 -13.45 17.62
CA ILE A 92 9.17 -14.09 16.30
C ILE A 92 10.47 -13.61 15.67
N CYS A 93 11.29 -14.55 15.21
CA CYS A 93 12.50 -14.24 14.46
C CYS A 93 12.15 -13.82 13.03
N VAL A 94 12.67 -12.69 12.57
CA VAL A 94 12.42 -12.16 11.22
C VAL A 94 13.72 -12.27 10.42
N MET A 95 13.68 -12.98 9.31
CA MET A 95 14.77 -13.04 8.33
C MET A 95 14.45 -12.04 7.22
N ILE A 96 15.33 -11.06 7.01
CA ILE A 96 15.18 -10.05 5.97
C ILE A 96 16.08 -10.46 4.79
N HIS A 97 15.52 -10.46 3.58
CA HIS A 97 16.29 -10.64 2.36
C HIS A 97 16.31 -9.30 1.63
N ASP A 98 17.51 -8.76 1.49
CA ASP A 98 17.78 -7.64 0.59
C ASP A 98 18.25 -8.27 -0.72
N ASP A 99 17.61 -7.96 -1.85
CA ASP A 99 17.96 -8.49 -3.19
C ASP A 99 19.30 -7.93 -3.73
N ASP A 100 20.21 -7.48 -2.85
CA ASP A 100 21.56 -7.00 -3.18
C ASP A 100 22.56 -8.16 -3.41
N ASP A 101 22.07 -9.36 -3.74
CA ASP A 101 22.91 -10.41 -4.33
C ASP A 101 23.04 -10.12 -5.84
N ASP A 102 23.78 -9.06 -6.17
CA ASP A 102 24.56 -9.00 -7.41
C ASP A 102 25.62 -10.12 -7.33
N ASP A 103 25.16 -11.35 -7.55
CA ASP A 103 25.99 -12.53 -7.83
C ASP A 103 26.62 -12.35 -9.23
N ASP A 104 27.50 -11.35 -9.37
CA ASP A 104 28.49 -11.24 -10.45
C ASP A 104 29.57 -12.32 -10.21
N TYR A 105 29.23 -13.58 -10.50
CA TYR A 105 30.23 -14.63 -10.66
C TYR A 105 30.83 -14.55 -12.07
N GLU A 106 32.00 -13.92 -12.18
CA GLU A 106 32.98 -14.14 -13.26
C GLU A 106 33.95 -15.29 -12.88
#